data_AF-A0A0K8RC64-F1
#
_entry.id   AF-A0A0K8RC64-F1
#
_cell.length_a   1.000
_cell.length_b   1.000
_cell.length_c   1.000
_cell.angle_alpha   90.00
_cell.angle_beta   90.00
_cell.angle_gamma   90.00
#
_symmetry.space_group_name_H-M   'P 1'
#
loop_
_entity.id
_entity.type
_entity.pdbx_description
1 polymer ?
#
loop_
_entity_poly.entity_id
_entity_poly.type
_entity_poly.pdbx_seq_one_letter_code
_entity_poly.pdbx_strand_id
1 'polypeptide(L)'
;MLLMIFATVLIFSAVQNGVISDDTRPAEHCMALIKQIGNVACHLIGEEGYYRLGLSTCLISCTGGTYPIQLPERTCDRILEPDSWNSYVQVYNELPPKEFEYCDQQWYKKLQDWLNAWRRRNETMYNSICKRNAS
;
A
#
# COMPACT_ATOMS: atom_id res chain seq x y z
N MET A 1 -22.09 46.77 -12.41
CA MET A 1 -21.81 46.41 -11.00
C MET A 1 -22.54 45.14 -10.53
N LEU A 2 -22.88 44.20 -11.44
CA LEU A 2 -23.46 42.89 -11.10
C LEU A 2 -22.48 41.72 -11.31
N LEU A 3 -21.43 41.92 -12.12
CA LEU A 3 -20.42 40.90 -12.44
C LEU A 3 -19.43 40.60 -11.30
N MET A 4 -19.19 41.57 -10.41
CA MET A 4 -18.27 41.37 -9.26
C MET A 4 -18.87 40.49 -8.15
N ILE A 5 -20.19 40.34 -8.11
CA ILE A 5 -20.88 39.57 -7.05
C ILE A 5 -20.80 38.06 -7.34
N PHE A 6 -20.79 37.65 -8.61
CA PHE A 6 -20.65 36.24 -8.99
C PHE A 6 -19.24 35.69 -8.76
N ALA A 7 -18.21 36.55 -8.83
CA ALA A 7 -16.83 36.14 -8.63
C ALA A 7 -16.52 35.83 -7.15
N THR A 8 -17.15 36.51 -6.19
CA THR A 8 -16.87 36.29 -4.76
C THR A 8 -17.62 35.08 -4.18
N VAL A 9 -18.79 34.73 -4.71
CA VAL A 9 -19.56 33.56 -4.27
C VAL A 9 -18.88 32.25 -4.70
N LEU A 10 -18.25 32.20 -5.88
CA LEU A 10 -17.55 31.00 -6.35
C LEU A 10 -16.24 30.70 -5.61
N ILE A 11 -15.63 31.71 -4.99
CA ILE A 11 -14.38 31.52 -4.22
C ILE A 11 -14.69 30.99 -2.82
N PHE A 12 -15.85 31.34 -2.24
CA PHE A 12 -16.22 30.89 -0.89
C PHE A 12 -16.66 29.42 -0.81
N SER A 13 -17.23 28.85 -1.88
CA SER A 13 -17.60 27.42 -1.91
C SER A 13 -16.41 26.46 -2.04
N ALA A 14 -15.23 26.96 -2.43
CA ALA A 14 -14.02 26.14 -2.47
C ALA A 14 -13.32 26.02 -1.10
N VAL A 15 -13.60 26.94 -0.16
CA VAL A 15 -12.91 27.00 1.14
C VAL A 15 -13.65 26.20 2.22
N GLN A 16 -14.95 25.92 2.06
CA GLN A 16 -15.75 25.20 3.06
C GLN A 16 -15.74 23.67 2.93
N ASN A 17 -15.14 23.10 1.89
CA ASN A 17 -14.89 21.66 1.78
C ASN A 17 -13.45 21.28 2.16
N GLY A 18 -12.69 22.20 2.74
CA GLY A 18 -11.41 21.95 3.38
C GLY A 18 -11.57 21.22 4.71
N VAL A 19 -12.24 20.07 4.70
CA VAL A 19 -11.88 19.02 5.65
C VAL A 19 -10.51 18.54 5.17
N ILE A 20 -9.48 19.22 5.64
CA ILE A 20 -8.14 18.65 5.71
C ILE A 20 -8.29 17.50 6.70
N SER A 21 -8.74 16.36 6.17
CA SER A 21 -8.58 15.09 6.84
C SER A 21 -7.09 14.99 7.10
N ASP A 22 -6.77 14.92 8.39
CA ASP A 22 -5.47 14.58 8.92
C ASP A 22 -5.16 13.12 8.49
N ASP A 23 -4.90 12.96 7.20
CA ASP A 23 -4.70 11.67 6.56
C ASP A 23 -3.20 11.46 6.50
N THR A 24 -2.72 10.73 7.50
CA THR A 24 -1.45 10.00 7.48
C THR A 24 -1.02 9.74 6.03
N ARG A 25 0.14 10.26 5.61
CA ARG A 25 0.57 10.28 4.20
C ARG A 25 0.18 8.99 3.45
N PRO A 26 -0.42 9.04 2.24
CA PRO A 26 -0.87 7.85 1.50
C PRO A 26 0.15 6.68 1.50
N ALA A 27 1.44 6.99 1.39
CA ALA A 27 2.54 6.05 1.51
C ALA A 27 2.49 5.14 2.76
N GLU A 28 2.09 5.69 3.91
CA GLU A 28 2.04 4.98 5.18
C GLU A 28 0.92 3.94 5.20
N HIS A 29 -0.18 4.18 4.48
CA HIS A 29 -1.32 3.26 4.41
C HIS A 29 -0.96 1.97 3.66
N CYS A 30 -0.43 2.08 2.44
CA CYS A 30 -0.03 0.90 1.67
C CYS A 30 1.11 0.15 2.34
N MET A 31 2.10 0.86 2.92
CA MET A 31 3.16 0.22 3.70
C MET A 31 2.61 -0.51 4.94
N ALA A 32 1.63 0.05 5.64
CA ALA A 32 0.97 -0.62 6.76
C ALA A 32 0.24 -1.90 6.32
N LEU A 33 -0.45 -1.86 5.16
CA LEU A 33 -1.06 -3.05 4.57
C LEU A 33 0.01 -4.10 4.23
N ILE A 34 1.11 -3.71 3.59
CA ILE A 34 2.22 -4.62 3.25
C ILE A 34 2.79 -5.30 4.50
N LYS A 35 2.99 -4.55 5.60
CA LYS A 35 3.44 -5.12 6.88
C LYS A 35 2.44 -6.14 7.44
N GLN A 36 1.14 -5.81 7.43
CA GLN A 36 0.09 -6.73 7.89
C GLN A 36 0.01 -7.99 7.04
N ILE A 37 0.09 -7.84 5.71
CA ILE A 37 0.12 -8.95 4.77
C ILE A 37 1.31 -9.84 5.06
N GLY A 38 2.49 -9.26 5.18
CA GLY A 38 3.72 -9.97 5.51
C GLY A 38 3.57 -10.76 6.82
N ASN A 39 2.97 -10.16 7.85
CA ASN A 39 2.81 -10.84 9.13
C ASN A 39 1.92 -12.08 9.03
N VAL A 40 0.77 -11.97 8.36
CA VAL A 40 -0.14 -13.11 8.15
C VAL A 40 0.52 -14.18 7.27
N ALA A 41 1.14 -13.76 6.18
CA ALA A 41 1.73 -14.67 5.21
C ALA A 41 2.95 -15.41 5.77
N CYS A 42 3.84 -14.72 6.49
CA CYS A 42 4.99 -15.31 7.16
C CYS A 42 4.55 -16.37 8.19
N HIS A 43 3.59 -16.04 9.05
CA HIS A 43 3.05 -17.02 9.99
C HIS A 43 2.44 -18.24 9.29
N LEU A 44 1.73 -18.02 8.19
CA LEU A 44 1.09 -19.12 7.46
C LEU A 44 2.11 -20.11 6.89
N ILE A 45 3.30 -19.66 6.53
CA ILE A 45 4.40 -20.51 6.03
C ILE A 45 5.32 -21.02 7.14
N GLY A 46 4.96 -20.78 8.42
CA GLY A 46 5.69 -21.30 9.59
C GLY A 46 6.78 -20.38 10.13
N GLU A 47 6.84 -19.12 9.68
CA GLU A 47 7.83 -18.14 10.11
C GLU A 47 7.27 -17.21 11.23
N GLU A 48 8.14 -16.45 11.91
CA GLU A 48 7.73 -15.63 13.06
C GLU A 48 6.94 -14.37 12.72
N GLY A 49 7.01 -13.85 11.50
CA GLY A 49 6.30 -12.64 11.10
C GLY A 49 7.07 -11.76 10.13
N TYR A 50 6.50 -10.59 9.82
CA TYR A 50 7.12 -9.61 8.92
C TYR A 50 8.44 -9.09 9.52
N TYR A 51 9.51 -9.11 8.73
CA TYR A 51 10.79 -8.50 9.10
C TYR A 51 11.05 -7.19 8.34
N ARG A 52 11.10 -7.27 7.00
CA ARG A 52 11.37 -6.11 6.14
C ARG A 52 10.83 -6.30 4.73
N LEU A 53 10.67 -5.20 4.02
CA LEU A 53 10.47 -5.16 2.57
C LEU A 53 11.80 -4.80 1.88
N GLY A 54 12.27 -5.67 0.99
CA GLY A 54 13.38 -5.34 0.09
C GLY A 54 12.90 -4.42 -1.03
N LEU A 55 13.24 -3.13 -0.98
CA LEU A 55 12.78 -2.14 -1.96
C LEU A 55 13.26 -2.40 -3.40
N SER A 56 14.42 -3.05 -3.56
CA SER A 56 14.99 -3.45 -4.84
C SER A 56 14.45 -4.80 -5.34
N THR A 57 14.21 -5.74 -4.44
CA THR A 57 13.76 -7.10 -4.78
C THR A 57 12.25 -7.24 -4.83
N CYS A 58 11.50 -6.30 -4.24
CA CYS A 58 10.06 -6.37 -4.07
C CYS A 58 9.59 -7.60 -3.25
N LEU A 59 10.45 -8.03 -2.33
CA LEU A 59 10.22 -9.21 -1.50
C LEU A 59 10.03 -8.81 -0.03
N ILE A 60 8.99 -9.34 0.59
CA ILE A 60 8.84 -9.36 2.04
C ILE A 60 9.72 -10.49 2.59
N SER A 61 10.63 -10.16 3.51
CA SER A 61 11.37 -11.14 4.30
C SER A 61 10.65 -11.39 5.63
N CYS A 62 10.71 -12.64 6.09
CA CYS A 62 10.18 -13.06 7.38
C CYS A 62 11.28 -13.14 8.45
N THR A 63 10.93 -12.89 9.72
CA THR A 63 11.86 -13.08 10.84
C THR A 63 12.16 -14.56 11.02
N GLY A 64 13.45 -14.91 11.14
CA GLY A 64 13.91 -16.29 11.31
C GLY A 64 13.91 -17.15 10.03
N GLY A 65 13.45 -16.58 8.92
CA GLY A 65 13.06 -17.35 7.73
C GLY A 65 13.91 -17.20 6.49
N THR A 66 13.75 -18.16 5.58
CA THR A 66 14.44 -18.18 4.27
C THR A 66 13.50 -18.02 3.08
N TYR A 67 12.19 -18.12 3.28
CA TYR A 67 11.18 -18.06 2.21
C TYR A 67 10.53 -16.68 2.11
N PRO A 68 11.02 -15.78 1.22
CA PRO A 68 10.41 -14.48 1.05
C PRO A 68 9.06 -14.57 0.34
N ILE A 69 8.21 -13.57 0.56
CA ILE A 69 6.92 -13.41 -0.12
C ILE A 69 7.03 -12.25 -1.11
N GLN A 70 6.77 -12.53 -2.38
CA GLN A 70 6.78 -11.50 -3.41
C GLN A 70 5.50 -10.65 -3.35
N LEU A 71 5.66 -9.32 -3.46
CA LEU A 71 4.52 -8.42 -3.62
C LEU A 71 3.84 -8.61 -4.99
N PRO A 72 2.55 -8.25 -5.14
CA PRO A 72 1.86 -8.30 -6.41
C PRO A 72 2.60 -7.55 -7.52
N GLU A 73 2.41 -7.96 -8.77
CA GLU A 73 3.02 -7.29 -9.91
C GLU A 73 2.76 -5.79 -9.91
N ARG A 74 3.79 -5.06 -10.30
CA ARG A 74 3.89 -3.60 -10.36
C ARG A 74 3.96 -2.86 -9.03
N THR A 75 3.83 -3.53 -7.88
CA THR A 75 3.78 -2.84 -6.58
C THR A 75 5.04 -2.01 -6.31
N CYS A 76 6.19 -2.47 -6.78
CA CYS A 76 7.48 -1.78 -6.61
C CYS A 76 7.98 -1.04 -7.86
N ASP A 77 7.16 -0.98 -8.91
CA ASP A 77 7.46 -0.15 -10.08
C ASP A 77 7.36 1.31 -9.68
N ARG A 78 8.00 2.21 -10.43
CA ARG A 78 7.85 3.65 -10.22
C ARG A 78 6.62 4.13 -10.98
N ILE A 79 5.93 5.13 -10.42
CA ILE A 79 4.70 5.69 -11.01
C ILE A 79 4.92 6.38 -12.38
N LEU A 80 6.18 6.65 -12.74
CA LEU A 80 6.56 7.26 -14.01
C LEU A 80 7.40 6.31 -14.85
N GLU A 81 7.26 6.40 -16.16
CA GLU A 81 8.11 5.71 -17.12
C GLU A 81 9.56 6.24 -17.07
N PRO A 82 10.57 5.41 -17.41
CA PRO A 82 11.99 5.77 -17.27
C PRO A 82 12.42 7.07 -17.97
N ASP A 83 11.79 7.41 -19.09
CA ASP A 83 12.06 8.63 -19.87
C ASP A 83 11.73 9.92 -19.09
N SER A 84 10.76 9.83 -18.18
CA SER A 84 10.30 10.94 -17.33
C SER A 84 11.11 11.10 -16.04
N TRP A 85 12.00 10.16 -15.71
CA TRP A 85 12.73 10.16 -14.44
C TRP A 85 13.70 11.32 -14.32
N ASN A 86 14.40 11.67 -15.41
CA ASN A 86 15.39 12.75 -15.37
C ASN A 86 14.73 14.09 -15.03
N SER A 87 13.59 14.40 -15.67
CA SER A 87 12.82 15.61 -15.39
C SER A 87 12.31 15.64 -13.94
N TYR A 88 11.83 14.50 -13.43
CA TYR A 88 11.38 14.40 -12.05
C TYR A 88 12.53 14.63 -11.05
N VAL A 89 13.69 14.00 -11.26
CA VAL A 89 14.86 14.15 -10.39
C VAL A 89 15.37 15.60 -10.37
N GLN A 90 15.35 16.29 -11.51
CA GLN A 90 15.75 17.70 -11.57
C GLN A 90 14.87 18.61 -10.71
N VAL A 91 13.58 18.29 -10.60
CA VAL A 91 12.60 19.10 -9.86
C VAL A 91 12.58 18.74 -8.37
N TYR A 92 12.60 17.44 -8.05
CA TYR A 92 12.33 16.95 -6.69
C TYR A 92 13.59 16.42 -5.97
N ASN A 93 14.72 16.28 -6.67
CA ASN A 93 15.97 15.71 -6.15
C ASN A 93 15.82 14.31 -5.52
N GLU A 94 14.81 13.57 -5.97
CA GLU A 94 14.52 12.20 -5.58
C GLU A 94 13.99 11.43 -6.79
N LEU A 95 14.02 10.09 -6.74
CA LEU A 95 13.45 9.28 -7.80
C LEU A 95 11.91 9.23 -7.67
N PRO A 96 11.15 9.12 -8.77
CA PRO A 96 9.69 9.04 -8.72
C PRO A 96 9.22 7.94 -7.77
N PRO A 97 8.22 8.15 -6.91
CA PRO A 97 7.84 7.17 -5.90
C PRO A 97 7.44 5.84 -6.55
N LYS A 98 7.60 4.75 -5.80
CA LYS A 98 7.03 3.47 -6.18
C LYS A 98 5.50 3.54 -6.12
N GLU A 99 4.84 2.67 -6.86
CA GLU A 99 3.38 2.53 -6.87
C GLU A 99 2.80 2.42 -5.44
N PHE A 100 3.40 1.60 -4.57
CA PHE A 100 2.95 1.51 -3.17
C PHE A 100 3.31 2.74 -2.32
N GLU A 101 4.35 3.50 -2.68
CA GLU A 101 4.75 4.73 -1.97
C GLU A 101 3.82 5.88 -2.34
N TYR A 102 3.37 5.92 -3.59
CA TYR A 102 2.32 6.84 -4.01
C TYR A 102 0.95 6.45 -3.42
N CYS A 103 0.65 5.15 -3.36
CA CYS A 103 -0.53 4.56 -2.72
C CYS A 103 -1.84 5.22 -3.15
N ASP A 104 -2.14 5.20 -4.44
CA ASP A 104 -3.45 5.63 -4.92
C ASP A 104 -4.58 4.69 -4.43
N GLN A 105 -5.83 5.09 -4.65
CA GLN A 105 -7.00 4.30 -4.24
C GLN A 105 -7.03 2.91 -4.90
N GLN A 106 -6.51 2.78 -6.11
CA GLN A 106 -6.43 1.50 -6.81
C GLN A 106 -5.48 0.55 -6.09
N TRP A 107 -4.31 1.04 -5.69
CA TRP A 107 -3.30 0.28 -4.96
C TRP A 107 -3.71 -0.05 -3.54
N TYR A 108 -4.31 0.91 -2.84
CA TYR A 108 -4.87 0.67 -1.52
C TYR A 108 -5.87 -0.49 -1.56
N LYS A 109 -6.83 -0.45 -2.49
CA LYS A 109 -7.82 -1.52 -2.67
C LYS A 109 -7.16 -2.86 -3.01
N LYS A 110 -6.21 -2.86 -3.95
CA LYS A 110 -5.50 -4.08 -4.37
C LYS A 110 -4.75 -4.74 -3.22
N LEU A 111 -4.05 -3.96 -2.39
CA LEU A 111 -3.35 -4.47 -1.21
C LEU A 111 -4.33 -4.94 -0.12
N GLN A 112 -5.45 -4.26 0.05
CA GLN A 112 -6.49 -4.68 0.99
C GLN A 112 -7.15 -6.01 0.58
N ASP A 113 -7.46 -6.17 -0.71
CA ASP A 113 -7.97 -7.44 -1.27
C ASP A 113 -6.95 -8.57 -1.10
N TRP A 114 -5.66 -8.27 -1.28
CA TRP A 114 -4.58 -9.23 -1.08
C TRP A 114 -4.42 -9.65 0.38
N LEU A 115 -4.54 -8.71 1.33
CA LEU A 115 -4.59 -8.99 2.77
C LEU A 115 -5.76 -9.93 3.12
N ASN A 116 -6.95 -9.63 2.59
CA ASN A 116 -8.14 -10.46 2.79
C ASN A 116 -7.97 -11.87 2.21
N ALA A 117 -7.27 -12.01 1.07
CA ALA A 117 -6.94 -13.31 0.52
C ALA A 117 -6.01 -14.12 1.44
N TRP A 118 -4.97 -13.50 2.01
CA TRP A 118 -4.09 -14.16 2.98
C TRP A 118 -4.81 -14.57 4.26
N ARG A 119 -5.68 -13.71 4.81
CA ARG A 119 -6.51 -14.04 5.98
C ARG A 119 -7.39 -15.26 5.72
N ARG A 120 -8.08 -15.31 4.57
CA ARG A 120 -8.89 -16.48 4.17
C ARG A 120 -8.07 -17.76 4.03
N ARG A 121 -6.84 -17.68 3.49
CA ARG A 121 -5.94 -18.83 3.43
C ARG A 121 -5.54 -19.30 4.83
N ASN A 122 -5.23 -18.38 5.74
CA ASN A 122 -4.89 -18.69 7.12
C ASN A 122 -6.05 -19.40 7.84
N GLU A 123 -7.28 -18.88 7.71
CA GLU A 123 -8.47 -19.53 8.25
C GLU A 123 -8.72 -20.92 7.65
N THR A 124 -8.53 -21.06 6.33
CA THR A 124 -8.69 -22.35 5.63
C THR A 124 -7.68 -23.37 6.14
N MET A 125 -6.42 -22.98 6.31
CA MET A 125 -5.35 -23.82 6.83
C MET A 125 -5.59 -24.22 8.29
N TYR A 126 -5.97 -23.27 9.14
CA TYR A 126 -6.36 -23.55 10.52
C TYR A 126 -7.52 -24.55 10.60
N ASN A 127 -8.56 -24.35 9.80
CA ASN A 127 -9.73 -25.24 9.78
C ASN A 127 -9.38 -26.63 9.21
N SER A 128 -8.49 -26.73 8.21
CA SER A 128 -8.14 -28.02 7.61
C SER A 128 -7.25 -28.87 8.52
N ILE A 129 -6.39 -28.25 9.32
CA ILE A 129 -5.47 -28.94 10.24
C ILE A 129 -6.12 -29.14 11.61
N CYS A 130 -6.62 -28.07 12.24
CA CYS A 130 -7.00 -28.11 13.66
C CYS A 130 -8.44 -28.59 13.88
N LYS A 131 -9.40 -28.26 13.00
CA LYS A 131 -10.79 -28.68 13.20
C LYS A 131 -11.07 -30.12 12.76
N ARG A 132 -10.34 -30.65 11.77
CA ARG A 132 -10.47 -32.06 11.37
C ARG A 132 -9.92 -33.04 12.41
N ASN A 133 -8.99 -32.60 13.25
CA ASN A 133 -8.35 -33.43 14.26
C ASN A 133 -9.08 -33.40 15.63
N ALA A 134 -10.21 -32.69 15.74
CA ALA A 134 -10.99 -32.52 16.96
C ALA A 134 -12.26 -33.40 17.03
N SER A 135 -12.42 -34.31 16.07
CA SER A 135 -13.51 -35.31 15.97
C SER A 135 -12.94 -36.71 16.03
#